data_AF-A0A524GI85-F1
#
_entry.id   AF-A0A524GI85-F1
#
_cell.length_a   1.000
_cell.length_b   1.000
_cell.length_c   1.000
_cell.angle_alpha   90.00
_cell.angle_beta   90.00
_cell.angle_gamma   90.00
#
_symmetry.space_group_name_H-M   'P 1'
#
loop_
_entity.id
_entity.type
_entity.pdbx_description
1 polymer ?
#
loop_
_entity_poly.entity_id
_entity_poly.type
_entity_poly.pdbx_seq_one_letter_code
_entity_poly.pdbx_strand_id
1 'polypeptide(L)'
;MYVKIDKDSFEVIILTVSLKIVGIVHTLPQERLTDFMAESTSDYLPVTDAAIYNLSDGNLIAKTKFLSLSRKDVTIITLTSEMIK
;
A
#
# COMPACT_ATOMS: atom_id res chain seq x y z
N MET A 1 4.05 -21.67 -20.89
CA MET A 1 4.90 -21.92 -19.70
C MET A 1 4.76 -20.68 -18.82
N TYR A 2 4.12 -20.79 -17.65
CA TYR A 2 4.04 -19.67 -16.72
C TYR A 2 5.28 -19.69 -15.84
N VAL A 3 6.11 -18.66 -15.97
CA VAL A 3 7.24 -18.46 -15.04
C VAL A 3 6.65 -17.91 -13.75
N LYS A 4 6.85 -18.60 -12.63
CA LYS A 4 6.56 -18.05 -11.31
C LYS A 4 7.59 -16.96 -11.05
N ILE A 5 7.12 -15.72 -10.98
CA ILE A 5 7.93 -14.57 -10.58
C ILE A 5 7.74 -14.43 -9.08
N ASP A 6 8.82 -14.56 -8.32
CA ASP A 6 8.78 -14.22 -6.90
C ASP A 6 8.51 -12.72 -6.76
N LYS A 7 7.76 -12.33 -5.74
CA LYS A 7 7.42 -10.92 -5.51
C LYS A 7 7.97 -10.52 -4.15
N ASP A 8 8.46 -9.30 -4.06
CA ASP A 8 8.75 -8.70 -2.77
C ASP A 8 7.46 -8.11 -2.22
N SER A 9 7.30 -8.20 -0.90
CA SER A 9 6.11 -7.75 -0.18
C SER A 9 6.50 -6.76 0.90
N PHE A 10 5.82 -5.63 0.93
CA PHE A 10 6.03 -4.56 1.90
C PHE A 10 4.77 -4.37 2.73
N GLU A 11 4.89 -4.53 4.05
CA GLU A 11 3.85 -4.08 4.97
C GLU A 11 3.91 -2.55 5.09
N VAL A 12 2.87 -1.89 4.58
CA VAL A 12 2.85 -0.44 4.44
C VAL A 12 1.74 0.20 5.23
N ILE A 13 1.99 1.44 5.62
CA ILE A 13 0.99 2.38 6.07
C ILE A 13 0.90 3.46 5.02
N ILE A 14 -0.32 3.63 4.50
CA ILE A 14 -0.65 4.61 3.48
C ILE A 14 -1.60 5.62 4.10
N LEU A 15 -1.26 6.90 4.00
CA LEU A 15 -2.11 8.00 4.42
C LEU A 15 -2.66 8.68 3.18
N THR A 16 -3.97 8.86 3.18
CA THR A 16 -4.68 9.75 2.25
C THR A 16 -5.16 10.98 3.02
N VAL A 17 -5.90 11.86 2.35
CA VAL A 17 -6.49 13.05 2.97
C VAL A 17 -7.37 12.72 4.18
N SER A 18 -8.08 11.59 4.15
CA SER A 18 -9.08 11.24 5.17
C SER A 18 -8.95 9.81 5.71
N LEU A 19 -8.07 8.99 5.14
CA LEU A 19 -7.95 7.57 5.50
C LEU A 19 -6.52 7.23 5.90
N LYS A 20 -6.41 6.37 6.91
CA LYS A 20 -5.21 5.58 7.16
C LYS A 20 -5.47 4.16 6.67
N ILE A 21 -4.61 3.65 5.82
CA ILE A 21 -4.70 2.31 5.26
C ILE A 21 -3.46 1.55 5.72
N VAL A 22 -3.66 0.36 6.30
CA VAL A 22 -2.58 -0.58 6.65
C VAL A 22 -2.77 -1.81 5.79
N GLY A 23 -1.74 -2.25 5.07
CA GLY A 23 -1.85 -3.41 4.18
C GLY A 23 -0.51 -3.81 3.56
N ILE A 24 -0.56 -4.61 2.50
CA ILE A 24 0.62 -5.17 1.85
C ILE A 24 0.67 -4.73 0.39
N VAL A 25 1.78 -4.11 -0.02
CA VAL A 25 2.10 -3.80 -1.42
C VAL A 25 3.09 -4.83 -1.94
N HIS A 26 2.84 -5.35 -3.14
CA HIS A 26 3.71 -6.31 -3.81
C HIS A 26 4.39 -5.68 -5.00
N THR A 27 5.71 -5.83 -5.10
CA THR A 27 6.53 -5.28 -6.19
C THR A 27 7.26 -6.41 -6.92
N LEU A 28 7.98 -6.05 -7.98
CA LEU A 28 8.94 -6.98 -8.57
C LEU A 28 10.11 -7.24 -7.60
N PRO A 29 10.82 -8.38 -7.74
CA PRO A 29 11.97 -8.65 -6.89
C PRO A 29 13.01 -7.54 -7.01
N GLN A 30 13.62 -7.19 -5.87
CA GLN A 30 14.69 -6.18 -5.77
C GLN A 30 14.26 -4.75 -6.13
N GLU A 31 12.96 -4.51 -6.31
CA GLU A 31 12.40 -3.19 -6.57
C GLU A 31 12.20 -2.43 -5.25
N ARG A 32 12.70 -1.21 -5.16
CA ARG A 32 12.45 -0.36 -3.98
C ARG A 32 11.04 0.19 -4.05
N LEU A 33 10.37 0.27 -2.89
CA LEU A 33 9.03 0.87 -2.81
C LEU A 33 8.98 2.29 -3.39
N THR A 34 10.03 3.09 -3.21
CA THR A 34 10.13 4.44 -3.78
C THR A 34 10.13 4.43 -5.31
N ASP A 35 10.89 3.51 -5.90
CA ASP A 35 11.06 3.41 -7.34
C ASP A 35 9.77 2.88 -7.97
N PHE A 36 9.15 1.86 -7.34
CA PHE A 36 7.83 1.35 -7.69
C PHE A 36 6.74 2.43 -7.64
N MET A 37 6.82 3.34 -6.68
CA MET A 37 5.89 4.47 -6.58
C MET A 37 6.12 5.52 -7.68
N ALA A 38 7.37 5.71 -8.13
CA ALA A 38 7.74 6.66 -9.16
C ALA A 38 7.47 6.17 -10.59
N GLU A 39 7.76 4.89 -10.90
CA GLU A 39 7.71 4.34 -12.28
C GLU A 39 6.30 4.23 -12.87
N SER A 40 5.23 4.48 -12.09
CA SER A 40 3.86 4.81 -12.53
C SER A 40 3.35 4.09 -13.80
N THR A 41 3.45 2.76 -13.88
CA THR A 41 2.89 1.99 -15.00
C THR A 41 1.36 1.86 -14.95
N SER A 42 0.75 2.19 -13.80
CA SER A 42 -0.70 2.21 -13.58
C SER A 42 -1.08 3.36 -12.64
N ASP A 43 -2.26 3.95 -12.86
CA ASP A 43 -2.84 4.96 -11.97
C ASP A 43 -3.22 4.40 -10.59
N TYR A 44 -3.30 3.08 -10.44
CA TYR A 44 -3.71 2.41 -9.21
C TYR A 44 -2.57 1.65 -8.54
N LEU A 45 -2.55 1.72 -7.22
CA LEU A 45 -1.69 0.97 -6.31
C LEU A 45 -2.48 -0.23 -5.77
N PRO A 46 -2.13 -1.46 -6.15
CA PRO A 46 -2.74 -2.65 -5.57
C PRO A 46 -2.24 -2.84 -4.13
N VAL A 47 -3.17 -2.91 -3.19
CA VAL A 47 -2.92 -3.19 -1.77
C VAL A 47 -3.71 -4.45 -1.40
N THR A 48 -3.04 -5.39 -0.75
CA THR A 48 -3.64 -6.65 -0.27
C THR A 48 -3.76 -6.66 1.24
N ASP A 49 -4.70 -7.46 1.76
CA ASP A 49 -4.99 -7.59 3.19
C ASP A 49 -5.11 -6.24 3.91
N ALA A 50 -5.86 -5.32 3.29
CA ALA A 50 -5.97 -3.95 3.73
C ALA A 50 -6.98 -3.77 4.88
N ALA A 51 -6.57 -3.03 5.91
CA ALA A 51 -7.43 -2.46 6.93
C ALA A 51 -7.49 -0.94 6.74
N ILE A 52 -8.71 -0.41 6.60
CA ILE A 52 -8.97 0.99 6.30
C ILE A 52 -9.57 1.64 7.54
N TYR A 53 -8.91 2.69 8.02
CA TYR A 53 -9.31 3.47 9.18
C TYR A 53 -9.65 4.89 8.73
N ASN A 54 -10.65 5.50 9.37
CA ASN A 54 -10.84 6.93 9.29
C ASN A 54 -9.66 7.61 9.99
N LEU A 55 -9.04 8.58 9.32
CA LEU A 55 -7.87 9.28 9.86
C LEU A 55 -8.25 10.21 11.03
N SER A 56 -9.47 10.75 11.05
CA SER A 56 -9.87 11.76 12.05
C SER A 56 -10.12 11.18 13.44
N ASP A 57 -10.69 9.99 13.52
CA ASP A 57 -11.11 9.34 14.78
C ASP A 57 -10.46 7.97 15.01
N GLY A 58 -9.71 7.46 14.04
CA GLY A 58 -9.04 6.15 14.11
C GLY A 58 -9.97 4.95 13.98
N ASN A 59 -11.26 5.15 13.69
CA ASN A 59 -12.23 4.07 13.60
C ASN A 59 -11.95 3.18 12.39
N LEU A 60 -12.00 1.86 12.59
CA LEU A 60 -11.91 0.89 11.50
C LEU A 60 -13.19 0.97 10.65
N ILE A 61 -13.04 1.35 9.38
CA ILE A 61 -14.14 1.42 8.42
C ILE A 61 -14.36 0.06 7.77
N ALA A 62 -13.28 -0.58 7.31
CA ALA A 62 -13.39 -1.83 6.54
C ALA A 62 -12.11 -2.66 6.58
N LYS A 63 -12.26 -3.96 6.31
CA LYS A 63 -11.17 -4.88 5.96
C LYS A 63 -11.47 -5.54 4.63
N THR A 64 -10.48 -5.62 3.75
CA THR A 64 -10.61 -6.25 2.43
C THR A 64 -9.35 -7.02 2.05
N LYS A 65 -9.51 -8.13 1.34
CA LYS A 65 -8.37 -8.89 0.80
C LYS A 65 -7.66 -8.15 -0.33
N PHE A 66 -8.35 -7.24 -1.00
CA PHE A 66 -7.81 -6.46 -2.11
C PHE A 66 -8.42 -5.05 -2.12
N LEU A 67 -7.56 -4.07 -2.31
CA LEU A 67 -7.90 -2.67 -2.48
C LEU A 67 -7.12 -2.13 -3.69
N SER A 68 -7.84 -1.56 -4.64
CA SER A 68 -7.26 -0.80 -5.75
C SER A 68 -7.25 0.67 -5.38
N LEU A 69 -6.15 1.16 -4.82
CA LEU A 69 -6.03 2.54 -4.33
C LEU A 69 -5.53 3.46 -5.44
N SER A 70 -6.17 4.60 -5.68
CA SER A 70 -5.64 5.61 -6.60
C SER A 70 -4.29 6.13 -6.09
N ARG A 71 -3.25 6.11 -6.93
CA ARG A 71 -1.93 6.67 -6.56
C ARG A 71 -2.00 8.17 -6.30
N LYS A 72 -2.94 8.87 -6.95
CA LYS A 72 -3.16 10.31 -6.76
C LYS A 72 -3.71 10.65 -5.37
N ASP A 73 -4.34 9.69 -4.71
CA ASP A 73 -4.89 9.87 -3.36
C ASP A 73 -3.87 9.51 -2.26
N VAL A 74 -2.72 8.93 -2.65
CA VAL A 74 -1.63 8.61 -1.72
C VAL A 74 -0.89 9.90 -1.36
N THR A 75 -1.06 10.35 -0.12
CA THR A 75 -0.33 11.51 0.42
C THR A 75 1.02 11.09 0.98
N ILE A 76 1.05 10.00 1.75
CA ILE A 76 2.26 9.42 2.34
C ILE A 76 2.18 7.90 2.26
N ILE A 77 3.30 7.25 1.98
CA ILE A 77 3.48 5.80 2.12
C ILE A 77 4.80 5.53 2.85
N THR A 78 4.77 4.64 3.85
CA THR A 78 5.95 4.23 4.61
C THR A 78 5.82 2.77 5.04
N LEU A 79 6.95 2.14 5.37
CA LEU A 79 6.96 0.80 5.91
C LEU A 79 6.47 0.81 7.35
N THR A 80 5.67 -0.19 7.72
CA THR A 80 5.13 -0.32 9.09
C THR A 80 6.25 -0.41 10.14
N SER A 81 7.40 -1.01 9.77
CA SER A 81 8.58 -1.14 10.63
C SER A 81 9.25 0.20 10.98
N GLU A 82 9.01 1.25 10.20
CA GLU A 82 9.65 2.56 10.36
C GLU A 82 8.83 3.52 11.24
N MET A 83 7.61 3.14 11.64
CA MET A 83 6.81 3.96 12.54
C MET A 83 7.35 3.90 13.98
N ILE A 84 7.74 5.08 14.49
CA ILE A 84 8.02 5.27 15.91
C ILE A 84 6.69 5.15 16.67
N LYS A 85 6.65 4.29 17.69
CA LYS A 85 5.51 4.12 18.59
C LYS A 85 5.32 5.34 19.49
#